data_AF-A0A8H6ZMT3-F1
#
_entry.id   AF-A0A8H6ZMT3-F1
#
_cell.length_a   1.000
_cell.length_b   1.000
_cell.length_c   1.000
_cell.angle_alpha   90.00
_cell.angle_beta   90.00
_cell.angle_gamma   90.00
#
_symmetry.space_group_name_H-M   'P 1'
#
loop_
_entity.id
_entity.type
_entity.pdbx_description
1 polymer ?
#
loop_
_entity_poly.entity_id
_entity_poly.type
_entity_poly.pdbx_seq_one_letter_code
_entity_poly.pdbx_strand_id
1 'polypeptide(L)'
;MCLRRDDWWFHHVNNCDQFPPAPGDFLELPAGGTFTVEHAVNQAYTSLSFGGRNTGDWVNGEAVPNLGDSNRAADGEMPCIGNPNLHTQNESMAAGTAFAISYESDITRVTPENLVIFTVAYNTPWRRVATYSVPAAMPACPPDGCICGWGWVSLKVCLEARN
;
A
#
# COMPACT_ATOMS: atom_id res chain seq x y z
N MET A 1 8.83 7.54 -18.56
CA MET A 1 7.86 8.58 -18.93
C MET A 1 7.09 8.97 -17.67
N CYS A 2 6.98 10.27 -17.36
CA CYS A 2 6.22 10.75 -16.21
C CYS A 2 4.74 10.89 -16.58
N LEU A 3 3.84 10.50 -15.67
CA LEU A 3 2.39 10.62 -15.86
C LEU A 3 1.91 12.06 -15.64
N ARG A 4 0.88 12.49 -16.38
CA ARG A 4 0.18 13.75 -16.07
C ARG A 4 -0.68 13.54 -14.82
N ARG A 5 -1.07 14.64 -14.16
CA ARG A 5 -1.94 14.59 -12.97
C ARG A 5 -3.16 13.71 -13.17
N ASP A 6 -3.89 13.95 -14.25
CA ASP A 6 -5.14 13.23 -14.53
C ASP A 6 -4.91 11.76 -14.85
N ASP A 7 -3.68 11.35 -15.20
CA ASP A 7 -3.35 9.94 -15.45
C ASP A 7 -2.98 9.20 -14.14
N TRP A 8 -2.32 9.86 -13.17
CA TRP A 8 -1.89 9.18 -11.93
C TRP A 8 -2.89 9.32 -10.78
N TRP A 9 -3.72 10.36 -10.76
CA TRP A 9 -4.69 10.62 -9.69
C TRP A 9 -5.68 9.44 -9.56
N PHE A 10 -5.80 8.87 -8.36
CA PHE A 10 -6.56 7.64 -8.10
C PHE A 10 -6.32 6.50 -9.10
N HIS A 11 -5.09 6.40 -9.62
CA HIS A 11 -4.68 5.36 -10.56
C HIS A 11 -5.51 5.33 -11.87
N HIS A 12 -5.96 6.50 -12.34
CA HIS A 12 -6.78 6.67 -13.55
C HIS A 12 -6.18 6.07 -14.83
N VAL A 13 -4.85 5.93 -14.94
CA VAL A 13 -4.21 5.23 -16.07
C VAL A 13 -4.75 3.80 -16.28
N ASN A 14 -5.32 3.19 -15.23
CA ASN A 14 -6.03 1.91 -15.27
C ASN A 14 -7.55 2.04 -15.03
N ASN A 15 -8.09 3.26 -15.12
CA ASN A 15 -9.49 3.64 -14.87
C ASN A 15 -10.01 3.27 -13.46
N CYS A 16 -9.15 3.14 -12.44
CA CYS A 16 -9.56 2.68 -11.12
C CYS A 16 -10.60 3.59 -10.44
N ASP A 17 -10.64 4.87 -10.78
CA ASP A 17 -11.64 5.84 -10.35
C ASP A 17 -13.02 5.64 -11.01
N GLN A 18 -13.11 4.84 -12.06
CA GLN A 18 -14.36 4.54 -12.79
C GLN A 18 -15.00 3.20 -12.40
N PHE A 19 -14.29 2.39 -11.61
CA PHE A 19 -14.75 1.06 -11.16
C PHE A 19 -14.84 1.04 -9.63
N PRO A 20 -15.89 1.64 -9.03
CA PRO A 20 -16.02 1.67 -7.59
C PRO A 20 -16.20 0.26 -7.00
N PRO A 21 -15.85 0.05 -5.73
CA PRO A 21 -16.21 -1.17 -4.99
C PRO A 21 -17.72 -1.44 -5.01
N ALA A 22 -18.12 -2.65 -4.60
CA ALA A 22 -19.53 -2.96 -4.48
C ALA A 22 -20.21 -2.08 -3.41
N PRO A 23 -21.50 -1.72 -3.57
CA PRO A 23 -22.20 -0.92 -2.58
C PRO A 23 -22.15 -1.56 -1.18
N GLY A 24 -21.72 -0.78 -0.19
CA GLY A 24 -21.60 -1.23 1.21
C GLY A 24 -20.25 -1.83 1.58
N ASP A 25 -19.34 -2.05 0.62
CA ASP A 25 -17.98 -2.52 0.91
C ASP A 25 -17.08 -1.36 1.31
N PHE A 26 -16.82 -1.25 2.62
CA PHE A 26 -15.93 -0.24 3.20
C PHE A 26 -14.77 -0.85 3.96
N LEU A 27 -13.63 -0.14 3.94
CA LEU A 27 -12.57 -0.37 4.91
C LEU A 27 -12.93 0.35 6.22
N GLU A 28 -13.21 -0.42 7.26
CA GLU A 28 -13.59 0.12 8.57
C GLU A 28 -12.38 0.72 9.30
N LEU A 29 -12.54 1.96 9.78
CA LEU A 29 -11.52 2.72 10.51
C LEU A 29 -11.98 2.96 11.96
N PRO A 30 -11.80 2.00 12.88
CA PRO A 30 -12.26 2.14 14.25
C PRO A 30 -11.43 3.19 15.00
N ALA A 31 -12.03 4.32 15.38
CA ALA A 31 -11.35 5.41 16.08
C ALA A 31 -10.64 4.92 17.36
N GLY A 32 -9.33 5.20 17.46
CA GLY A 32 -8.49 4.76 18.58
C GLY A 32 -8.08 3.28 18.52
N GLY A 33 -8.51 2.57 17.48
CA GLY A 33 -8.17 1.19 17.21
C GLY A 33 -7.11 1.02 16.14
N THR A 34 -7.16 -0.13 15.47
CA THR A 34 -6.28 -0.46 14.34
C THR A 34 -7.10 -1.11 13.23
N PHE A 35 -6.59 -1.03 12.00
CA PHE A 35 -7.09 -1.82 10.88
C PHE A 35 -5.90 -2.50 10.18
N THR A 36 -6.21 -3.54 9.41
CA THR A 36 -5.21 -4.26 8.63
C THR A 36 -5.54 -4.21 7.14
N VAL A 37 -4.51 -4.20 6.31
CA VAL A 37 -4.63 -4.32 4.85
C VAL A 37 -3.60 -5.31 4.32
N GLU A 38 -3.84 -5.78 3.10
CA GLU A 38 -2.95 -6.71 2.42
C GLU A 38 -2.21 -6.00 1.28
N HIS A 39 -0.88 -5.93 1.39
CA HIS A 39 -0.01 -5.53 0.29
C HIS A 39 0.46 -6.79 -0.47
N ALA A 40 0.30 -6.80 -1.79
CA ALA A 40 0.76 -7.89 -2.62
C ALA A 40 1.21 -7.38 -3.99
N VAL A 41 2.16 -8.10 -4.62
CA VAL A 41 2.55 -7.83 -6.02
C VAL A 41 1.45 -8.22 -7.01
N ASN A 42 0.47 -9.00 -6.56
CA ASN A 42 -0.71 -9.40 -7.32
C ASN A 42 -1.88 -9.70 -6.37
N GLN A 43 -3.10 -9.33 -6.76
CA GLN A 43 -4.31 -9.63 -5.99
C GLN A 43 -4.50 -11.13 -5.73
N ALA A 44 -3.98 -11.99 -6.62
CA ALA A 44 -3.99 -13.45 -6.44
C ALA A 44 -3.41 -13.92 -5.10
N TYR A 45 -2.51 -13.14 -4.49
CA TYR A 45 -1.87 -13.46 -3.22
C TYR A 45 -2.54 -12.82 -2.01
N THR A 46 -3.74 -12.24 -2.17
CA THR A 46 -4.54 -11.69 -1.06
C THR A 46 -5.79 -12.52 -0.79
N SER A 47 -6.48 -12.24 0.31
CA SER A 47 -7.78 -12.87 0.61
C SER A 47 -8.88 -12.57 -0.43
N LEU A 48 -8.69 -11.52 -1.26
CA LEU A 48 -9.64 -11.08 -2.28
C LEU A 48 -9.68 -11.99 -3.52
N SER A 49 -8.82 -13.00 -3.61
CA SER A 49 -8.76 -13.93 -4.74
C SER A 49 -8.65 -15.38 -4.28
N PHE A 50 -9.25 -16.30 -5.04
CA PHE A 50 -9.20 -17.75 -4.82
C PHE A 50 -9.55 -18.20 -3.38
N GLY A 51 -10.38 -17.42 -2.66
CA GLY A 51 -10.71 -17.68 -1.25
C GLY A 51 -9.50 -17.65 -0.31
N GLY A 52 -8.46 -16.88 -0.65
CA GLY A 52 -7.21 -16.77 0.12
C GLY A 52 -6.27 -17.97 0.01
N ARG A 53 -6.56 -18.96 -0.85
CA ARG A 53 -5.76 -20.19 -0.99
C ARG A 53 -4.29 -19.95 -1.34
N ASN A 54 -4.01 -18.87 -2.06
CA ASN A 54 -2.66 -18.54 -2.53
C ASN A 54 -1.98 -17.47 -1.65
N THR A 55 -2.56 -17.15 -0.49
CA THR A 55 -1.93 -16.23 0.46
C THR A 55 -0.69 -16.87 1.09
N GLY A 56 0.34 -16.05 1.29
CA GLY A 56 1.54 -16.40 2.06
C GLY A 56 1.87 -15.31 3.07
N ASP A 57 2.95 -15.44 3.84
CA ASP A 57 3.35 -14.39 4.78
C ASP A 57 3.92 -13.14 4.07
N TRP A 58 4.43 -13.34 2.86
CA TRP A 58 5.09 -12.33 2.04
C TRP A 58 4.23 -11.88 0.86
N VAL A 59 4.55 -10.70 0.33
CA VAL A 59 3.73 -10.00 -0.69
C VAL A 59 3.63 -10.74 -2.04
N ASN A 60 4.43 -11.79 -2.26
CA ASN A 60 4.41 -12.64 -3.46
C ASN A 60 3.71 -14.00 -3.23
N GLY A 61 3.07 -14.21 -2.07
CA GLY A 61 2.36 -15.45 -1.76
C GLY A 61 3.26 -16.64 -1.37
N GLU A 62 4.57 -16.43 -1.28
CA GLU A 62 5.53 -17.48 -0.94
C GLU A 62 5.97 -17.40 0.53
N ALA A 63 6.55 -18.50 1.03
CA ALA A 63 7.38 -18.45 2.22
C ALA A 63 8.81 -18.10 1.79
N VAL A 64 9.27 -16.89 2.12
CA VAL A 64 10.65 -16.47 1.85
C VAL A 64 11.41 -16.44 3.18
N PRO A 65 11.90 -17.59 3.69
CA PRO A 65 12.76 -17.59 4.86
C PRO A 65 14.00 -16.74 4.54
N ASN A 66 14.41 -15.88 5.48
CA ASN A 66 15.60 -15.05 5.37
C ASN A 66 15.53 -13.93 4.31
N LEU A 67 14.34 -13.36 4.07
CA LEU A 67 14.23 -12.17 3.21
C LEU A 67 15.01 -10.99 3.82
N GLY A 68 15.93 -10.41 3.05
CA GLY A 68 16.77 -9.31 3.52
C GLY A 68 18.07 -9.73 4.23
N ASP A 69 18.36 -11.04 4.34
CA ASP A 69 19.67 -11.51 4.77
C ASP A 69 20.71 -11.13 3.71
N SER A 70 21.60 -10.20 4.08
CA SER A 70 22.66 -9.56 3.29
C SER A 70 23.59 -10.47 2.45
N ASN A 71 23.48 -11.80 2.58
CA ASN A 71 24.34 -12.79 1.91
C ASN A 71 23.91 -13.16 0.48
N ARG A 72 22.94 -12.46 -0.13
CA ARG A 72 22.57 -12.65 -1.55
C ARG A 72 23.25 -11.69 -2.52
N ALA A 73 24.22 -10.89 -2.05
CA ALA A 73 25.11 -10.12 -2.92
C ALA A 73 26.17 -11.06 -3.50
N ALA A 74 26.00 -11.50 -4.74
CA ALA A 74 27.00 -12.31 -5.42
C ALA A 74 28.21 -11.48 -5.89
N ASP A 75 28.16 -10.14 -5.79
CA ASP A 75 29.05 -9.25 -6.53
C ASP A 75 29.44 -7.94 -5.80
N GLY A 76 29.11 -7.76 -4.53
CA GLY A 76 29.61 -6.62 -3.73
C GLY A 76 28.94 -5.27 -3.98
N GLU A 77 27.91 -5.20 -4.81
CA GLU A 77 26.90 -4.12 -4.79
C GLU A 77 25.75 -4.52 -3.85
N MET A 78 25.23 -3.58 -3.07
CA MET A 78 24.25 -3.86 -2.00
C MET A 78 22.90 -4.23 -2.64
N PRO A 79 22.53 -5.52 -2.79
CA PRO A 79 21.53 -5.93 -3.76
C PRO A 79 20.14 -5.65 -3.19
N CYS A 80 19.40 -4.80 -3.87
CA CYS A 80 17.99 -4.62 -3.57
C CYS A 80 17.22 -5.93 -3.80
N ILE A 81 16.20 -6.16 -2.97
CA ILE A 81 15.41 -7.39 -3.05
C ILE A 81 14.66 -7.42 -4.38
N GLY A 82 15.03 -8.37 -5.24
CA GLY A 82 14.42 -8.57 -6.55
C GLY A 82 13.07 -9.30 -6.51
N ASN A 83 12.92 -10.25 -5.58
CA ASN A 83 11.70 -11.02 -5.36
C ASN A 83 11.50 -11.29 -3.85
N PRO A 84 10.37 -10.86 -3.26
CA PRO A 84 9.38 -9.94 -3.84
C PRO A 84 9.99 -8.57 -4.20
N ASN A 85 9.48 -7.90 -5.25
CA ASN A 85 9.97 -6.58 -5.65
C ASN A 85 9.49 -5.49 -4.67
N LEU A 86 10.12 -5.44 -3.49
CA LEU A 86 9.78 -4.53 -2.40
C LEU A 86 10.53 -3.19 -2.47
N HIS A 87 11.45 -3.04 -3.43
CA HIS A 87 12.27 -1.84 -3.58
C HIS A 87 12.97 -1.40 -2.27
N THR A 88 13.52 -2.38 -1.55
CA THR A 88 14.31 -2.20 -0.33
C THR A 88 15.38 -3.30 -0.26
N GLN A 89 16.38 -3.12 0.60
CA GLN A 89 17.44 -4.10 0.85
C GLN A 89 17.13 -5.03 2.03
N ASN A 90 16.36 -4.53 3.01
CA ASN A 90 15.89 -5.27 4.18
C ASN A 90 14.68 -4.55 4.81
N GLU A 91 14.12 -5.10 5.88
CA GLU A 91 12.94 -4.55 6.56
C GLU A 91 13.18 -3.14 7.10
N SER A 92 14.30 -2.92 7.78
CA SER A 92 14.61 -1.63 8.43
C SER A 92 14.77 -0.50 7.42
N MET A 93 15.01 -0.84 6.16
CA MET A 93 15.15 0.08 5.04
C MET A 93 13.84 0.29 4.26
N ALA A 94 12.80 -0.51 4.46
CA ALA A 94 11.51 -0.26 3.78
C ALA A 94 10.96 1.13 4.14
N ALA A 95 10.61 1.91 3.12
CA ALA A 95 10.40 3.37 3.23
C ALA A 95 9.16 3.76 4.06
N GLY A 96 8.25 2.83 4.31
CA GLY A 96 6.98 3.09 4.96
C GLY A 96 5.87 3.46 3.99
N THR A 97 4.64 3.28 4.44
CA THR A 97 3.41 3.55 3.71
C THR A 97 2.49 4.41 4.54
N ALA A 98 1.59 5.13 3.89
CA ALA A 98 0.65 6.02 4.56
C ALA A 98 -0.75 5.85 4.01
N PHE A 99 -1.73 6.09 4.87
CA PHE A 99 -3.12 6.30 4.46
C PHE A 99 -3.48 7.77 4.69
N ALA A 100 -4.07 8.34 3.66
CA ALA A 100 -4.74 9.62 3.74
C ALA A 100 -6.25 9.45 3.57
N ILE A 101 -7.00 10.43 4.05
CA ILE A 101 -8.46 10.45 4.03
C ILE A 101 -8.96 11.81 3.52
N SER A 102 -10.03 11.78 2.74
CA SER A 102 -10.85 12.93 2.39
C SER A 102 -12.28 12.68 2.83
N TYR A 103 -12.87 13.65 3.53
CA TYR A 103 -14.24 13.59 4.04
C TYR A 103 -15.28 13.93 2.95
N GLU A 104 -15.03 13.44 1.74
CA GLU A 104 -15.90 13.54 0.57
C GLU A 104 -16.36 12.13 0.18
N SER A 105 -17.66 11.99 -0.12
CA SER A 105 -18.23 10.71 -0.59
C SER A 105 -18.12 10.54 -2.11
N ASP A 106 -17.92 11.65 -2.84
CA ASP A 106 -17.75 11.66 -4.29
C ASP A 106 -16.25 11.77 -4.65
N ILE A 107 -15.71 10.76 -5.31
CA ILE A 107 -14.30 10.69 -5.69
C ILE A 107 -13.86 11.84 -6.60
N THR A 108 -14.79 12.39 -7.39
CA THR A 108 -14.51 13.52 -8.28
C THR A 108 -14.26 14.83 -7.53
N ARG A 109 -14.67 14.89 -6.25
CA ARG A 109 -14.45 16.02 -5.34
C ARG A 109 -13.24 15.86 -4.44
N VAL A 110 -12.54 14.72 -4.53
CA VAL A 110 -11.31 14.51 -3.78
C VAL A 110 -10.16 15.23 -4.49
N THR A 111 -9.46 16.09 -3.76
CA THR A 111 -8.34 16.87 -4.26
C THR A 111 -7.10 16.64 -3.39
N PRO A 112 -5.88 16.95 -3.88
CA PRO A 112 -4.69 16.89 -3.05
C PRO A 112 -4.79 17.69 -1.75
N GLU A 113 -5.53 18.82 -1.77
CA GLU A 113 -5.66 19.73 -0.64
C GLU A 113 -6.62 19.22 0.44
N ASN A 114 -7.58 18.36 0.09
CA ASN A 114 -8.53 17.77 1.04
C ASN A 114 -8.19 16.34 1.47
N LEU A 115 -7.05 15.81 1.01
CA LEU A 115 -6.56 14.46 1.33
C LEU A 115 -5.48 14.56 2.43
N VAL A 116 -5.82 14.17 3.65
CA VAL A 116 -4.96 14.35 4.82
C VAL A 116 -4.42 13.00 5.30
N ILE A 117 -3.10 12.88 5.44
CA ILE A 117 -2.46 11.69 6.03
C ILE A 117 -2.88 11.58 7.50
N PHE A 118 -3.56 10.49 7.85
CA PHE A 118 -4.02 10.25 9.22
C PHE A 118 -3.26 9.12 9.92
N THR A 119 -2.58 8.25 9.16
CA THR A 119 -1.80 7.15 9.71
C THR A 119 -0.66 6.74 8.79
N VAL A 120 0.39 6.19 9.40
CA VAL A 120 1.58 5.68 8.74
C VAL A 120 1.94 4.32 9.33
N ALA A 121 2.46 3.43 8.49
CA ALA A 121 3.18 2.25 8.92
C ALA A 121 4.63 2.40 8.47
N TYR A 122 5.56 2.32 9.41
CA TYR A 122 6.98 2.30 9.09
C TYR A 122 7.37 0.92 8.56
N ASN A 123 8.47 0.85 7.80
CA ASN A 123 9.04 -0.42 7.35
C ASN A 123 8.09 -1.27 6.50
N THR A 124 7.20 -0.61 5.76
CA THR A 124 6.27 -1.21 4.81
C THR A 124 6.52 -0.68 3.39
N PRO A 125 6.09 -1.41 2.34
CA PRO A 125 5.63 -2.80 2.38
C PRO A 125 6.78 -3.76 2.73
N TRP A 126 6.47 -4.84 3.45
CA TRP A 126 7.43 -5.88 3.80
C TRP A 126 6.73 -7.25 3.89
N ARG A 127 5.91 -7.42 4.94
CA ARG A 127 4.93 -8.52 5.03
C ARG A 127 3.69 -8.22 4.21
N ARG A 128 2.94 -9.26 3.84
CA ARG A 128 1.65 -9.10 3.16
C ARG A 128 0.67 -8.31 4.02
N VAL A 129 0.45 -8.77 5.26
CA VAL A 129 -0.47 -8.10 6.18
C VAL A 129 0.27 -6.97 6.89
N ALA A 130 -0.25 -5.76 6.79
CA ALA A 130 0.24 -4.58 7.51
C ALA A 130 -0.88 -3.99 8.37
N THR A 131 -0.52 -3.55 9.57
CA THR A 131 -1.44 -2.97 10.56
C THR A 131 -1.18 -1.47 10.69
N TYR A 132 -2.25 -0.69 10.76
CA TYR A 132 -2.21 0.75 10.88
C TYR A 132 -3.06 1.19 12.07
N SER A 133 -2.58 2.17 12.84
CA SER A 133 -3.34 2.77 13.95
C SER A 133 -4.29 3.85 13.45
N VAL A 134 -5.49 3.94 14.02
CA VAL A 134 -6.45 5.01 13.71
C VAL A 134 -6.45 6.01 14.87
N PRO A 135 -6.27 7.33 14.62
CA PRO A 135 -6.37 8.32 15.69
C PRO A 135 -7.74 8.28 16.39
N ALA A 136 -7.74 8.44 17.73
CA ALA A 136 -8.97 8.40 18.53
C ALA A 136 -9.93 9.57 18.24
N ALA A 137 -9.41 10.70 17.76
CA ALA A 137 -10.17 11.91 17.49
C ALA A 137 -10.59 12.05 16.02
N MET A 138 -10.59 10.95 15.24
CA MET A 138 -11.08 10.97 13.87
C MET A 138 -12.57 11.34 13.85
N PRO A 139 -12.99 12.39 13.14
CA PRO A 139 -14.41 12.68 12.98
C PRO A 139 -15.10 11.61 12.14
N ALA A 140 -16.43 11.53 12.29
CA ALA A 140 -17.26 10.63 11.50
C ALA A 140 -17.28 11.05 10.02
N CYS A 141 -17.33 10.06 9.14
CA CYS A 141 -17.55 10.28 7.71
C CYS A 141 -18.97 10.80 7.43
N PRO A 142 -19.18 11.42 6.25
CA PRO A 142 -20.53 11.62 5.72
C PRO A 142 -21.31 10.29 5.64
N PRO A 143 -22.66 10.34 5.52
CA PRO A 143 -23.49 9.14 5.48
C PRO A 143 -23.10 8.11 4.40
N ASP A 144 -22.63 8.58 3.24
CA ASP A 144 -22.20 7.74 2.12
C ASP A 144 -20.71 7.34 2.19
N GLY A 145 -20.06 7.58 3.33
CA GLY A 145 -18.66 7.25 3.58
C GLY A 145 -17.68 8.35 3.17
N CYS A 146 -16.40 8.07 3.43
CA CYS A 146 -15.25 8.88 3.03
C CYS A 146 -14.42 8.13 2.00
N ILE A 147 -13.47 8.83 1.37
CA ILE A 147 -12.52 8.24 0.45
C ILE A 147 -11.12 8.27 1.05
N CYS A 148 -10.46 7.12 1.05
CA CYS A 148 -9.07 6.99 1.47
C CYS A 148 -8.13 6.81 0.28
N GLY A 149 -6.88 7.26 0.42
CA GLY A 149 -5.79 7.01 -0.51
C GLY A 149 -4.64 6.31 0.20
N TRP A 150 -4.13 5.22 -0.38
CA TRP A 150 -2.90 4.58 0.04
C TRP A 150 -1.72 5.13 -0.75
N GLY A 151 -0.68 5.59 -0.04
CA GLY A 151 0.51 6.19 -0.63
C GLY A 151 1.78 5.42 -0.26
N TRP A 152 2.66 5.26 -1.23
CA TRP A 152 3.98 4.67 -1.06
C TRP A 152 4.99 5.33 -1.99
N VAL A 153 6.16 5.66 -1.44
CA VAL A 153 7.34 6.09 -2.20
C VAL A 153 8.49 5.20 -1.74
N SER A 154 9.07 4.45 -2.66
CA SER A 154 10.12 3.49 -2.34
C SER A 154 11.51 4.12 -2.21
N LEU A 155 12.49 3.33 -1.76
CA LEU A 155 13.88 3.79 -1.64
C LEU A 155 14.51 4.02 -3.02
N LYS A 156 15.04 5.23 -3.20
CA LYS A 156 15.73 5.65 -4.42
C LYS A 156 16.84 4.67 -4.86
N VAL A 157 17.67 4.21 -3.92
CA VAL A 157 18.79 3.29 -4.21
C VAL A 157 18.33 1.98 -4.88
N CYS A 158 17.08 1.56 -4.62
CA CYS A 158 16.49 0.35 -5.20
C CYS A 158 15.59 0.60 -6.41
N LEU A 159 15.49 1.85 -6.87
CA LEU A 159 14.86 2.22 -8.13
C LEU A 159 15.91 2.35 -9.24
N GLU A 160 17.09 2.89 -8.92
CA GLU A 160 18.16 3.16 -9.89
C GLU A 160 18.94 1.90 -10.29
N ALA A 161 18.96 0.86 -9.45
CA ALA A 161 19.66 -0.41 -9.69
C ALA A 161 19.03 -1.32 -10.78
N ARG A 162 18.03 -0.84 -11.54
CA ARG A 162 17.36 -1.62 -12.59
C ARG A 162 17.47 -1.02 -14.01
N ASN A 163 18.39 -0.06 -14.22
CA ASN A 163 18.68 0.51 -15.55
C ASN A 163 20.05 0.08 -16.05
#